data_AF-A0A6M3JNL5-F1
#
_entry.id   AF-A0A6M3JNL5-F1
#
_cell.length_a   1.000
_cell.length_b   1.000
_cell.length_c   1.000
_cell.angle_alpha   90.00
_cell.angle_beta   90.00
_cell.angle_gamma   90.00
#
_symmetry.space_group_name_H-M   'P 1'
#
loop_
_entity.id
_entity.type
_entity.pdbx_description
1 polymer ?
#
loop_
_entity_poly.entity_id
_entity_poly.type
_entity_poly.pdbx_seq_one_letter_code
_entity_poly.pdbx_strand_id
1 'polypeptide(L)' 'MKLSHWAKKQGITYRTAWEHFRTGKIPHAYKLATGAIIVPDDQDAEWIKTQQKELVRANKGLRRLRRKLDSLKDKE' A
#
# COMPACT_ATOMS: atom_id res chain seq x y z
N MET A 1 0.22 8.44 10.27
CA MET A 1 -0.29 9.73 10.85
C MET A 1 -1.58 10.23 10.18
N LYS A 2 -2.38 11.10 10.83
CA LYS A 2 -3.57 11.74 10.20
C LYS A 2 -3.12 12.77 9.14
N LEU A 3 -3.93 12.97 8.08
CA LEU A 3 -3.64 13.94 7.01
C LEU A 3 -3.37 15.36 7.54
N SER A 4 -4.10 15.80 8.56
CA SER A 4 -3.90 17.11 9.18
C SER A 4 -2.53 17.27 9.84
N HIS A 5 -1.98 16.17 10.38
CA HIS A 5 -0.64 16.16 10.96
C HIS A 5 0.43 16.11 9.87
N TRP A 6 0.19 15.33 8.82
CA TRP A 6 1.06 15.29 7.64
C TRP A 6 1.18 16.66 6.98
N ALA A 7 0.08 17.39 6.84
CA ALA A 7 0.06 18.76 6.33
C ALA A 7 0.98 19.68 7.13
N LYS A 8 0.92 19.61 8.48
CA LYS A 8 1.80 20.39 9.37
C LYS A 8 3.27 20.00 9.21
N LYS A 9 3.59 18.71 9.14
CA LYS A 9 4.96 18.20 8.93
C LYS A 9 5.57 18.70 7.62
N GLN A 10 4.76 18.78 6.57
CA GLN A 10 5.17 19.26 5.25
C GLN A 10 5.14 20.80 5.12
N GLY A 11 4.66 21.53 6.13
CA GLY A 11 4.52 22.99 6.08
C GLY A 11 3.45 23.49 5.10
N ILE A 12 2.47 22.66 4.74
CA ILE A 12 1.40 22.99 3.78
C ILE A 12 0.04 23.09 4.46
N THR A 13 -0.89 23.77 3.79
CA THR A 13 -2.27 23.83 4.28
C THR A 13 -2.98 22.48 4.15
N TYR A 14 -3.99 22.26 4.98
CA TYR A 14 -4.83 21.06 4.91
C TYR A 14 -5.46 20.87 3.52
N ARG A 15 -5.89 21.97 2.88
CA ARG A 15 -6.47 21.94 1.52
C ARG A 15 -5.47 21.42 0.50
N THR A 16 -4.21 21.88 0.57
CA THR A 16 -3.11 21.40 -0.27
C THR A 16 -2.84 19.90 -0.03
N ALA A 17 -2.82 19.47 1.23
CA ALA A 17 -2.65 18.06 1.57
C ALA A 17 -3.80 17.18 1.05
N TRP A 18 -5.03 17.68 1.10
CA TRP A 18 -6.20 16.99 0.55
C TRP A 18 -6.13 16.88 -0.98
N GLU A 19 -5.69 17.92 -1.67
CA GLU A 19 -5.43 17.86 -3.12
C GLU A 19 -4.34 16.83 -3.45
N HIS A 20 -3.26 16.78 -2.67
CA HIS A 20 -2.22 15.75 -2.82
C HIS A 20 -2.76 14.33 -2.62
N PHE A 21 -3.63 14.13 -1.63
CA PHE A 21 -4.32 12.86 -1.43
C PHE A 21 -5.24 12.53 -2.62
N ARG A 22 -6.07 13.47 -3.05
CA ARG A 22 -7.01 13.31 -4.18
C ARG A 22 -6.31 12.99 -5.49
N THR A 23 -5.15 13.61 -5.72
CA THR A 23 -4.33 13.42 -6.93
C THR A 23 -3.41 12.19 -6.84
N GLY A 24 -3.43 11.46 -5.72
CA GLY A 24 -2.59 10.27 -5.54
C GLY A 24 -1.10 10.56 -5.37
N LYS A 25 -0.73 11.81 -5.05
CA LYS A 25 0.67 12.20 -4.81
C LYS A 25 1.23 11.69 -3.48
N ILE A 26 0.35 11.28 -2.56
CA ILE A 26 0.74 10.70 -1.27
C ILE A 26 0.68 9.17 -1.39
N PRO A 27 1.83 8.49 -1.49
CA PRO A 27 1.84 7.04 -1.63
C PRO A 27 1.29 6.38 -0.36
N HIS A 28 0.53 5.30 -0.54
CA HIS A 28 -0.02 4.48 0.55
C HIS A 28 -0.96 5.20 1.53
N ALA A 29 -1.38 6.43 1.24
CA ALA A 29 -2.42 7.08 2.01
C ALA A 29 -3.79 6.43 1.73
N TYR A 30 -4.59 6.26 2.78
CA TYR A 30 -5.89 5.63 2.67
C TYR A 30 -6.94 6.35 3.53
N LYS A 31 -8.20 6.24 3.10
CA LYS A 31 -9.36 6.78 3.80
C LYS A 31 -10.06 5.65 4.56
N LEU A 32 -10.30 5.84 5.85
CA LEU A 32 -11.10 4.94 6.68
C LEU A 32 -12.58 5.09 6.35
N ALA A 33 -13.38 4.06 6.66
CA ALA A 33 -14.84 4.10 6.50
C ALA A 33 -15.49 5.29 7.23
N THR A 34 -14.89 5.73 8.34
CA THR A 34 -15.30 6.90 9.12
C THR A 34 -14.99 8.25 8.47
N GLY A 35 -14.25 8.27 7.37
CA GLY A 35 -13.87 9.49 6.65
C GLY A 35 -12.49 10.04 6.98
N ALA A 36 -11.83 9.52 8.02
CA ALA A 36 -10.48 9.94 8.39
C ALA A 36 -9.44 9.46 7.36
N ILE A 37 -8.52 10.35 6.97
CA ILE A 37 -7.42 10.03 6.05
C ILE A 37 -6.15 9.78 6.84
N ILE A 38 -5.57 8.60 6.65
CA ILE A 38 -4.32 8.16 7.25
C ILE A 38 -3.23 8.15 6.19
N VAL A 39 -2.13 8.82 6.50
CA VAL A 39 -0.91 8.87 5.70
C VAL A 39 0.17 8.10 6.47
N PRO A 40 0.70 6.97 5.96
CA PRO A 40 1.84 6.29 6.57
C PRO A 40 3.08 7.20 6.55
N ASP A 41 3.86 7.21 7.63
CA ASP A 41 5.14 7.95 7.69
C ASP A 41 6.28 7.12 7.07
N ASP A 42 7.48 7.70 6.92
CA ASP A 42 8.65 7.01 6.35
C ASP A 42 9.01 5.71 7.11
N GLN A 43 8.81 5.69 8.42
CA GLN A 43 8.98 4.49 9.25
C GLN A 43 7.94 3.40 8.89
N ASP A 44 6.69 3.79 8.63
CA ASP A 44 5.65 2.87 8.18
C ASP A 44 5.93 2.39 6.74
N ALA A 45 6.49 3.25 5.89
CA ALA A 45 6.83 2.94 4.51
C ALA A 45 7.93 1.87 4.40
N GLU A 46 8.91 1.87 5.31
CA GLU A 46 9.99 0.89 5.34
C GLU A 46 9.50 -0.50 5.77
N TRP A 47 8.59 -0.55 6.74
CA TRP A 47 7.89 -1.77 7.12
C TRP A 47 7.00 -2.30 5.98
N ILE A 48 6.22 -1.44 5.32
CA ILE A 48 5.37 -1.81 4.17
C ILE A 48 6.21 -2.38 3.02
N LYS A 49 7.35 -1.76 2.70
CA LYS A 49 8.29 -2.24 1.66
C LYS A 49 8.84 -3.63 2.01
N THR A 50 9.18 -3.84 3.27
CA THR A 50 9.70 -5.13 3.76
C THR A 50 8.63 -6.22 3.61
N GLN A 51 7.40 -5.95 4.08
CA GLN A 51 6.27 -6.88 3.97
C GLN A 51 5.92 -7.21 2.51
N GLN A 52 5.92 -6.22 1.61
CA GLN A 52 5.69 -6.47 0.18
C GLN A 52 6.76 -7.36 -0.44
N LYS A 53 8.03 -7.18 -0.06
CA LYS A 53 9.14 -7.98 -0.58
C LYS A 53 9.04 -9.44 -0.14
N GLU A 54 8.61 -9.69 1.09
CA GLU A 54 8.35 -11.04 1.61
C GLU A 54 7.16 -11.70 0.91
N LEU A 55 6.05 -10.99 0.74
CA LEU A 55 4.88 -11.48 0.01
C LEU A 55 5.21 -11.86 -1.44
N VAL A 56 6.02 -11.04 -2.13
CA VAL A 56 6.46 -11.32 -3.51
C VAL A 56 7.36 -12.56 -3.56
N ARG A 57 8.25 -12.75 -2.58
CA ARG A 57 9.06 -13.97 -2.46
C ARG A 57 8.18 -15.22 -2.27
N ALA A 58 7.19 -15.15 -1.38
CA ALA A 58 6.25 -16.24 -1.13
C ALA A 58 5.40 -16.56 -2.38
N ASN A 59 4.88 -15.53 -3.06
CA ASN A 59 4.06 -15.71 -4.27
C ASN A 59 4.84 -16.30 -5.46
N LYS A 60 6.16 -16.06 -5.54
CA LYS A 60 7.02 -16.67 -6.58
C LYS A 60 7.08 -18.20 -6.47
N GLY A 61 6.91 -18.75 -5.26
CA GLY A 61 6.75 -20.20 -5.03
C GLY A 61 5.38 -20.71 -5.51
N LEU A 62 4.31 -20.00 -5.17
CA LEU A 62 2.94 -20.34 -5.55
C LEU A 62 2.70 -20.34 -7.06
N ARG A 63 3.33 -19.44 -7.83
CA ARG A 63 3.27 -19.46 -9.31
C ARG A 63 3.88 -20.72 -9.93
N ARG A 64 4.83 -21.37 -9.26
CA ARG A 64 5.41 -22.65 -9.72
C ARG A 64 4.46 -23.81 -9.42
N LEU A 65 3.84 -23.82 -8.24
CA LEU A 65 2.88 -24.83 -7.84
C LEU A 65 1.58 -24.76 -8.66
N ARG A 66 1.09 -23.54 -8.93
CA ARG A 66 -0.13 -23.32 -9.73
C ARG A 66 0.02 -23.82 -11.17
N ARG A 67 1.20 -23.66 -11.79
CA ARG A 67 1.49 -24.23 -13.11
C ARG A 67 1.48 -25.77 -13.11
N LYS A 68 1.97 -26.38 -12.03
CA LYS A 68 1.98 -27.84 -11.90
C LYS A 68 0.58 -28.41 -11.69
N LEU A 69 -0.30 -27.67 -11.00
CA LEU A 69 -1.70 -28.05 -10.80
C LEU A 69 -2.52 -27.98 -12.09
N ASP A 70 -2.30 -26.96 -12.93
CA ASP A 70 -2.94 -26.82 -14.24
C ASP A 70 -2.62 -28.03 -15.15
N SER A 71 -1.33 -28.42 -15.23
CA SER A 71 -0.91 -29.60 -16.01
C SER A 71 -1.41 -30.94 -15.48
N LEU A 72 -1.97 -31.00 -14.27
CA LEU A 72 -2.60 -32.20 -13.72
C LEU A 72 -4.10 -32.25 -14.05
N LYS A 73 -4.76 -31.09 -14.17
CA LYS A 73 -6.16 -30.99 -14.58
C LYS A 73 -6.39 -31.31 -16.06
N ASP A 74 -5.40 -31.07 -16.91
CA ASP A 74 -5.43 -31.48 -18.33
C ASP A 74 -5.25 -33.00 -18.54
N LYS A 75 -5.04 -33.79 -17.47
CA LYS A 75 -4.81 -35.24 -17.52
C LYS A 75 -5.95 -36.09 -16.99
N GLU A 76 -7.05 -35.48 -16.53
CA GLU A 76 -8.32 -36.13 -16.23
C GLU A 76 -9.33 -35.89 -17.36
#